data_AF-A0A7C3P679-F1
#
_entry.id   AF-A0A7C3P679-F1
#
_cell.length_a   1.000
_cell.length_b   1.000
_cell.length_c   1.000
_cell.angle_alpha   90.00
_cell.angle_beta   90.00
_cell.angle_gamma   90.00
#
_symmetry.space_group_name_H-M   'P 1'
#
loop_
_entity.id
_entity.type
_entity.pdbx_description
1 polymer ?
#
loop_
_entity_poly.entity_id
_entity_poly.type
_entity_poly.pdbx_seq_one_letter_code
_entity_poly.pdbx_strand_id
1 'polypeptide(L)'
;MSGEQSESARRTTSVEEALEAILAHVARGPTETIALEDAAGRILAEPIVAGEDLWPFSRAAMDGIAARLDDLSGASAETPVELRLLGSAFSGEVWTTPLGAGEAIRIATGTPIPPGADVVVPQELIRWDGDRVQVRAAMPRGRNIFPAGEDARAGEEVLEVGTVLRGGEIGLLAALGRTEVPVVRRPTVAVLAVGDELVPPSAPLAPGQVRESNSFALAAEMAALGVIPRRLRAASDTRADLDTRLTEGLRADGLVITGGVSVGERDLVRDALQRAGVRFHFVGVAMKPGAPSAFGSAGTRPVFALPGTPGAARVAFELLVRPALAAMAGRRDARPAQIAARVTAPLAAAPGRRRFLWARAALGPEGFTVQPLSDQGTATLRSSSAANALIDIPADAASFDVGDEVAVRLLPGSPLTAAQAGRRRVFAVVGGRHAGKTVLIERLIPLLTRRGHAVAVIKHHAHMHDEDAPAGTADRPGTDTARASEAGAFVTVLTGPGGLVLRQRHHGGPPLAVVLALAGSADIVLVEGYSQSSLPKILVHGSHGPGDRQMPAGPFIATVGDHASVGGEAAPHFPWGALEELADLILSAEGRTREE
;
A
#
# COMPACT_ATOMS: atom_id res chain seq x y z
N MET A 1 -54.34 -24.11 10.17
CA MET A 1 -53.40 -23.01 10.46
C MET A 1 -51.95 -23.48 10.61
N SER A 2 -51.58 -24.68 10.15
CA SER A 2 -50.23 -25.27 10.24
C SER A 2 -49.42 -25.17 8.94
N GLY A 3 -49.93 -24.47 7.91
CA GLY A 3 -49.29 -24.33 6.60
C GLY A 3 -48.41 -23.09 6.45
N GLU A 4 -48.83 -21.94 7.00
CA GLU A 4 -48.11 -20.67 6.79
C GLU A 4 -46.84 -20.52 7.65
N GLN A 5 -46.71 -21.25 8.76
CA GLN A 5 -45.47 -21.24 9.56
C GLN A 5 -44.37 -22.14 8.98
N SER A 6 -44.71 -23.02 8.03
CA SER A 6 -43.73 -23.92 7.38
C SER A 6 -43.09 -23.31 6.13
N GLU A 7 -43.63 -22.21 5.59
CA GLU A 7 -43.12 -21.55 4.37
C GLU A 7 -42.15 -20.40 4.68
N SER A 8 -42.15 -19.87 5.92
CA SER A 8 -41.14 -18.91 6.41
C SER A 8 -39.76 -19.54 6.67
N ALA A 9 -39.61 -20.85 6.49
CA ALA A 9 -38.34 -21.54 6.58
C ALA A 9 -37.64 -21.59 5.21
N ARG A 10 -36.59 -20.76 5.05
CA ARG A 10 -35.46 -20.83 4.07
C ARG A 10 -35.25 -19.62 3.14
N ARG A 11 -35.55 -18.40 3.56
CA ARG A 11 -34.80 -17.25 3.02
C ARG A 11 -33.52 -17.07 3.85
N THR A 12 -32.44 -17.71 3.44
CA THR A 12 -31.12 -17.50 4.04
C THR A 12 -30.71 -16.04 3.82
N THR A 13 -30.41 -15.31 4.89
CA THR A 13 -30.01 -13.89 4.83
C THR A 13 -28.78 -13.72 3.96
N SER A 14 -28.80 -12.79 3.00
CA SER A 14 -27.60 -12.47 2.20
C SER A 14 -26.51 -11.83 3.08
N VAL A 15 -25.28 -11.75 2.57
CA VAL A 15 -24.19 -11.07 3.31
C VAL A 15 -24.52 -9.58 3.47
N GLU A 16 -25.11 -8.97 2.45
CA GLU A 16 -25.56 -7.58 2.44
C GLU A 16 -26.66 -7.34 3.48
N GLU A 17 -27.73 -8.14 3.45
CA GLU A 17 -28.84 -8.05 4.40
C GLU A 17 -28.35 -8.25 5.85
N ALA A 18 -27.41 -9.18 6.07
CA ALA A 18 -26.80 -9.42 7.36
C ALA A 18 -26.00 -8.20 7.85
N LEU A 19 -25.19 -7.61 6.98
CA LEU A 19 -24.39 -6.43 7.30
C LEU A 19 -25.27 -5.21 7.60
N GLU A 20 -26.34 -5.00 6.85
CA GLU A 20 -27.32 -3.93 7.10
C GLU A 20 -28.00 -4.12 8.46
N ALA A 21 -28.47 -5.34 8.76
CA ALA A 21 -29.07 -5.66 10.04
C ALA A 21 -28.10 -5.42 11.21
N ILE A 22 -26.81 -5.75 11.04
CA ILE A 22 -25.76 -5.49 12.03
C ILE A 22 -25.59 -3.99 12.26
N LEU A 23 -25.35 -3.22 11.21
CA LEU A 23 -25.06 -1.79 11.32
C LEU A 23 -26.27 -0.99 11.85
N ALA A 24 -27.49 -1.45 11.62
CA ALA A 24 -28.70 -0.86 12.18
C ALA A 24 -28.83 -1.02 13.70
N HIS A 25 -28.15 -2.01 14.30
CA HIS A 25 -28.24 -2.35 15.73
C HIS A 25 -26.95 -2.08 16.51
N VAL A 26 -25.99 -1.40 15.88
CA VAL A 26 -24.70 -1.07 16.48
C VAL A 26 -24.56 0.45 16.53
N ALA A 27 -24.31 0.97 17.73
CA ALA A 27 -24.09 2.40 17.95
C ALA A 27 -22.61 2.66 18.23
N ARG A 28 -22.17 3.88 17.90
CA ARG A 28 -20.88 4.42 18.32
C ARG A 28 -20.78 4.38 19.86
N GLY A 29 -19.62 3.98 20.36
CA GLY A 29 -19.31 3.96 21.78
C GLY A 29 -19.33 5.35 22.42
N PRO A 30 -19.30 5.42 23.77
CA PRO A 30 -19.24 6.69 24.48
C PRO A 30 -17.93 7.43 24.21
N THR A 31 -17.95 8.75 24.37
CA THR A 31 -16.76 9.62 24.25
C THR A 31 -15.98 9.66 25.56
N GLU A 32 -14.67 9.82 25.47
CA GLU A 32 -13.77 10.19 26.57
C GLU A 32 -12.74 11.22 26.08
N THR A 33 -12.21 12.04 26.98
CA THR A 33 -11.12 12.96 26.69
C THR A 33 -9.82 12.37 27.21
N ILE A 34 -8.78 12.37 26.38
CA ILE A 34 -7.45 11.84 26.72
C ILE A 34 -6.36 12.83 26.34
N ALA A 35 -5.18 12.65 26.91
CA ALA A 35 -3.98 13.38 26.52
C ALA A 35 -3.62 13.12 25.04
N LEU A 36 -3.09 14.13 24.35
CA LEU A 36 -2.71 14.03 22.93
C LEU A 36 -1.66 12.94 22.69
N GLU A 37 -0.76 12.73 23.64
CA GLU A 37 0.32 11.74 23.61
C GLU A 37 -0.22 10.30 23.55
N ASP A 38 -1.40 10.07 24.13
CA ASP A 38 -2.08 8.76 24.14
C ASP A 38 -3.10 8.62 23.00
N ALA A 39 -3.26 9.65 22.16
CA ALA A 39 -4.31 9.73 21.16
C ALA A 39 -3.97 9.01 19.84
N ALA A 40 -2.72 8.60 19.63
CA ALA A 40 -2.33 7.87 18.43
C ALA A 40 -3.14 6.57 18.24
N GLY A 41 -3.71 6.40 17.06
CA GLY A 41 -4.59 5.28 16.70
C GLY A 41 -6.00 5.34 17.32
N ARG A 42 -6.34 6.38 18.08
CA ARG A 42 -7.69 6.62 18.59
C ARG A 42 -8.58 7.23 17.51
N ILE A 43 -9.89 7.16 17.74
CA ILE A 43 -10.90 7.68 16.82
C ILE A 43 -11.47 8.97 17.41
N LEU A 44 -11.41 10.05 16.64
CA LEU A 44 -11.91 11.35 17.03
C LEU A 44 -13.45 11.31 17.23
N ALA A 45 -13.94 11.80 18.36
CA ALA A 45 -15.37 11.74 18.70
C ALA A 45 -16.17 12.99 18.30
N GLU A 46 -15.48 14.13 18.19
CA GLU A 46 -16.03 15.46 17.93
C GLU A 46 -15.18 16.16 16.87
N PRO A 47 -15.76 17.03 16.01
CA PRO A 47 -14.98 17.72 15.01
C PRO A 47 -13.99 18.68 15.68
N ILE A 48 -12.84 18.88 15.07
CA ILE A 48 -11.85 19.85 15.52
C ILE A 48 -11.96 21.07 14.64
N VAL A 49 -12.24 22.19 15.28
CA VAL A 49 -12.24 23.52 14.66
C VAL A 49 -10.98 24.25 15.11
N ALA A 50 -10.29 24.89 14.15
CA ALA A 50 -9.13 25.72 14.43
C ALA A 50 -9.58 26.98 15.19
N GLY A 51 -8.97 27.23 16.36
CA GLY A 51 -9.27 28.42 17.17
C GLY A 51 -8.59 29.69 16.65
N GLU A 52 -7.51 29.51 15.90
CA GLU A 52 -6.67 30.55 15.32
C GLU A 52 -6.13 30.08 13.96
N ASP A 53 -5.55 30.99 13.19
CA ASP A 53 -4.89 30.65 11.94
C ASP A 53 -3.65 29.80 12.22
N LEU A 54 -3.55 28.65 11.56
CA LEU A 54 -2.34 27.85 11.59
C LEU A 54 -1.32 28.48 10.62
N TRP A 55 -0.17 28.87 11.17
CA TRP A 55 0.72 29.91 10.63
C TRP A 55 0.08 31.30 10.65
N PRO A 56 0.08 32.00 11.80
CA PRO A 56 -0.67 33.25 11.97
C PRO A 56 -0.08 34.46 11.21
N PHE A 57 1.01 34.27 10.47
CA PHE A 57 1.69 35.31 9.71
C PHE A 57 2.18 34.77 8.36
N SER A 58 2.28 35.66 7.38
CA SER A 58 2.97 35.36 6.13
C SER A 58 4.45 35.15 6.39
N ARG A 59 5.05 34.14 5.77
CA ARG A 59 6.44 33.72 6.03
C ARG A 59 7.20 33.42 4.75
N ALA A 60 8.52 33.50 4.82
CA ALA A 60 9.40 33.17 3.71
C ALA A 60 9.33 31.68 3.35
N ALA A 61 9.18 31.35 2.08
CA ALA A 61 9.19 29.98 1.59
C ALA A 61 10.59 29.43 1.29
N MET A 62 11.61 30.29 1.33
CA MET A 62 13.00 29.95 1.03
C MET A 62 13.94 31.03 1.59
N ASP A 63 15.23 30.71 1.64
CA ASP A 63 16.29 31.61 2.10
C ASP A 63 16.63 32.65 1.03
N GLY A 64 16.87 33.89 1.46
CA GLY A 64 17.15 34.98 0.53
C GLY A 64 17.00 36.36 1.13
N ILE A 65 16.39 37.29 0.38
CA ILE A 65 16.02 38.62 0.88
C ILE A 65 14.53 38.90 0.73
N ALA A 66 13.92 39.51 1.74
CA ALA A 66 12.62 40.17 1.61
C ALA A 66 12.83 41.59 1.06
N ALA A 67 12.07 41.95 0.05
CA ALA A 67 12.14 43.25 -0.61
C ALA A 67 10.76 43.75 -1.04
N ARG A 68 10.67 45.03 -1.36
CA ARG A 68 9.52 45.61 -2.06
C ARG A 68 9.58 45.21 -3.53
N LEU A 69 8.44 44.83 -4.10
CA LEU A 69 8.37 44.42 -5.50
C LEU A 69 8.78 45.54 -6.45
N ASP A 70 8.38 46.78 -6.17
CA ASP A 70 8.64 47.95 -7.02
C ASP A 70 10.15 48.19 -7.21
N ASP A 71 10.95 47.86 -6.19
CA ASP A 71 12.41 48.02 -6.22
C ASP A 71 13.10 46.93 -7.07
N LEU A 72 12.38 45.92 -7.54
CA LEU A 72 12.90 44.86 -8.43
C LEU A 72 12.54 45.08 -9.90
N SER A 73 11.85 46.18 -10.22
CA SER A 73 11.41 46.47 -11.58
C SER A 73 12.62 46.58 -12.54
N GLY A 74 12.61 45.76 -13.59
CA GLY A 74 13.66 45.76 -14.62
C GLY A 74 14.93 44.97 -14.24
N ALA A 75 14.96 44.30 -13.09
CA ALA A 75 16.10 43.47 -12.72
C ALA A 75 16.31 42.30 -13.71
N SER A 76 17.52 42.22 -14.28
CA SER A 76 17.96 41.10 -15.12
C SER A 76 19.41 40.72 -14.83
N ALA A 77 19.92 39.65 -15.46
CA ALA A 77 21.31 39.25 -15.30
C ALA A 77 22.27 40.31 -15.87
N GLU A 78 21.86 40.97 -16.95
CA GLU A 78 22.59 42.04 -17.63
C GLU A 78 22.43 43.39 -16.93
N THR A 79 21.27 43.61 -16.32
CA THR A 79 20.91 44.87 -15.64
C THR A 79 20.44 44.59 -14.21
N PRO A 80 21.35 44.19 -13.29
CA PRO A 80 20.96 43.88 -11.93
C PRO A 80 20.55 45.14 -11.18
N VAL A 81 19.56 45.01 -10.28
CA VAL A 81 19.18 46.09 -9.37
C VAL A 81 19.89 45.93 -8.04
N GLU A 82 20.36 47.03 -7.47
CA GLU A 82 21.07 47.05 -6.20
C GLU A 82 20.13 47.49 -5.06
N LEU A 83 20.13 46.74 -3.96
CA LEU A 83 19.38 47.05 -2.75
C LEU A 83 20.34 47.18 -1.56
N ARG A 84 20.02 48.06 -0.61
CA ARG A 84 20.72 48.16 0.68
C ARG A 84 20.18 47.11 1.64
N LEU A 85 21.06 46.29 2.19
CA LEU A 85 20.74 45.31 3.21
C LEU A 85 20.74 45.96 4.59
N LEU A 86 19.58 46.04 5.23
CA LEU A 86 19.45 46.66 6.57
C LEU A 86 19.92 45.74 7.70
N GLY A 87 19.96 44.44 7.44
CA GLY A 87 20.29 43.41 8.40
C GLY A 87 19.70 42.06 8.01
N SER A 88 19.47 41.22 9.01
CA SER A 88 18.90 39.88 8.86
C SER A 88 17.86 39.60 9.92
N ALA A 89 16.87 38.77 9.57
CA ALA A 89 15.98 38.10 10.51
C ALA A 89 15.95 36.61 10.21
N PHE A 90 16.01 35.78 11.25
CA PHE A 90 16.00 34.33 11.14
C PHE A 90 14.77 33.72 11.82
N SER A 91 14.66 32.39 11.79
CA SER A 91 13.54 31.67 12.39
C SER A 91 13.38 32.01 13.87
N GLY A 92 12.15 32.38 14.27
CA GLY A 92 11.82 32.85 15.61
C GLY A 92 12.02 34.36 15.84
N GLU A 93 12.62 35.07 14.89
CA GLU A 93 12.80 36.52 14.94
C GLU A 93 11.73 37.24 14.11
N VAL A 94 11.41 38.48 14.49
CA VAL A 94 10.46 39.33 13.77
C VAL A 94 11.13 40.64 13.43
N TRP A 95 11.13 41.00 12.16
CA TRP A 95 11.54 42.32 11.71
C TRP A 95 10.34 43.27 11.67
N THR A 96 10.29 44.23 12.59
CA THR A 96 9.13 45.11 12.80
C THR A 96 9.20 46.44 12.06
N THR A 97 10.40 46.85 11.62
CA THR A 97 10.61 48.10 10.90
C THR A 97 10.19 47.95 9.44
N PRO A 98 9.28 48.78 8.90
CA PRO A 98 8.91 48.71 7.49
C PRO A 98 10.09 48.93 6.55
N LEU A 99 10.17 48.18 5.45
CA LEU A 99 11.19 48.39 4.43
C LEU A 99 10.90 49.66 3.62
N GLY A 100 11.89 50.55 3.52
CA GLY A 100 11.90 51.71 2.63
C GLY A 100 12.22 51.35 1.18
N ALA A 101 12.29 52.36 0.31
CA ALA A 101 12.63 52.16 -1.10
C ALA A 101 14.13 51.82 -1.25
N GLY A 102 14.43 50.82 -2.07
CA GLY A 102 15.79 50.33 -2.29
C GLY A 102 16.37 49.58 -1.09
N GLU A 103 15.53 49.17 -0.13
CA GLU A 103 15.94 48.48 1.09
C GLU A 103 15.47 47.02 1.08
N ALA A 104 16.28 46.14 1.65
CA ALA A 104 15.99 44.73 1.81
C ALA A 104 16.52 44.22 3.16
N ILE A 105 15.98 43.08 3.62
CA ILE A 105 16.55 42.33 4.74
C ILE A 105 16.83 40.90 4.31
N ARG A 106 17.88 40.31 4.86
CA ARG A 106 18.15 38.89 4.69
C ARG A 106 17.20 38.10 5.55
N ILE A 107 16.57 37.08 4.97
CA ILE A 107 15.63 36.21 5.69
C ILE A 107 15.94 34.75 5.42
N ALA A 108 15.66 33.90 6.41
CA ALA A 108 15.63 32.46 6.24
C ALA A 108 14.19 31.95 6.04
N THR A 109 14.07 30.74 5.53
CA THR A 109 12.81 29.99 5.39
C THR A 109 12.05 29.96 6.71
N GLY A 110 10.74 30.23 6.67
CA GLY A 110 9.86 30.29 7.84
C GLY A 110 9.89 31.62 8.60
N THR A 111 10.79 32.55 8.28
CA THR A 111 10.83 33.88 8.91
C THR A 111 9.60 34.70 8.50
N PRO A 112 8.92 35.38 9.43
CA PRO A 112 7.83 36.32 9.12
C PRO A 112 8.25 37.37 8.08
N ILE A 113 7.36 37.66 7.13
CA ILE A 113 7.61 38.69 6.13
C ILE A 113 7.57 40.08 6.80
N PRO A 114 8.62 40.91 6.64
CA PRO A 114 8.67 42.24 7.23
C PRO A 114 7.61 43.17 6.61
N PRO A 115 7.11 44.17 7.36
CA PRO A 115 6.19 45.14 6.81
C PRO A 115 6.76 45.84 5.58
N GLY A 116 5.94 45.97 4.52
CA GLY A 116 6.35 46.58 3.25
C GLY A 116 7.05 45.63 2.27
N ALA A 117 7.48 44.43 2.68
CA ALA A 117 7.94 43.44 1.72
C ALA A 117 6.76 42.74 1.02
N ASP A 118 6.89 42.57 -0.29
CA ASP A 118 5.88 41.96 -1.15
C ASP A 118 6.41 40.68 -1.84
N VAL A 119 7.69 40.37 -1.68
CA VAL A 119 8.35 39.27 -2.37
C VAL A 119 9.60 38.81 -1.62
N VAL A 120 9.92 37.52 -1.75
CA VAL A 120 11.19 36.95 -1.31
C VAL A 120 12.02 36.54 -2.51
N VAL A 121 13.18 37.17 -2.69
CA VAL A 121 14.13 36.82 -3.74
C VAL A 121 15.03 35.70 -3.23
N PRO A 122 15.12 34.55 -3.90
CA PRO A 122 15.97 33.45 -3.48
C PRO A 122 17.45 33.81 -3.57
N GLN A 123 18.26 33.32 -2.63
CA GLN A 123 19.69 33.62 -2.55
C GLN A 123 20.48 33.31 -3.84
N GLU A 124 20.02 32.35 -4.65
CA GLU A 124 20.63 31.95 -5.92
C GLU A 124 20.56 33.07 -6.98
N LEU A 125 19.62 34.00 -6.83
CA LEU A 125 19.43 35.16 -7.72
C LEU A 125 20.11 36.43 -7.19
N ILE A 126 20.86 36.30 -6.09
CA ILE A 126 21.46 37.41 -5.36
C ILE A 126 22.99 37.29 -5.44
N ARG A 127 23.65 38.38 -5.83
CA ARG A 127 25.08 38.56 -5.56
C ARG A 127 25.24 39.44 -4.32
N TRP A 128 25.92 38.89 -3.33
CA TRP A 128 26.18 39.56 -2.06
C TRP A 128 27.42 40.45 -2.16
N ASP A 129 27.32 41.69 -1.65
CA ASP A 129 28.42 42.65 -1.59
C ASP A 129 28.31 43.52 -0.31
N GLY A 130 28.70 42.94 0.83
CA GLY A 130 28.66 43.65 2.12
C GLY A 130 27.24 44.04 2.55
N ASP A 131 27.01 45.35 2.71
CA ASP A 131 25.70 45.94 3.03
C ASP A 131 24.84 46.22 1.80
N ARG A 132 25.27 45.76 0.62
CA ARG A 132 24.54 45.86 -0.64
C ARG A 132 24.38 44.49 -1.29
N VAL A 133 23.28 44.33 -2.01
CA VAL A 133 22.97 43.10 -2.74
C VAL A 133 22.52 43.43 -4.15
N GLN A 134 22.99 42.66 -5.13
CA GLN A 134 22.56 42.78 -6.51
C GLN A 134 21.58 41.67 -6.84
N VAL A 135 20.34 42.04 -7.18
CA VAL A 135 19.28 41.14 -7.63
C VAL A 135 19.31 41.05 -9.15
N ARG A 136 19.40 39.82 -9.67
CA ARG A 136 19.64 39.53 -11.10
C ARG A 136 18.42 39.07 -11.86
N ALA A 137 17.23 39.14 -11.26
CA ALA A 137 16.00 38.71 -11.89
C ALA A 137 14.80 39.43 -11.31
N ALA A 138 13.86 39.80 -12.18
CA ALA A 138 12.53 40.24 -11.77
C ALA A 138 11.75 39.08 -11.13
N MET A 139 10.84 39.42 -10.21
CA MET A 139 10.04 38.45 -9.47
C MET A 139 8.55 38.84 -9.53
N PRO A 140 7.61 37.88 -9.50
CA PRO A 140 6.20 38.20 -9.35
C PRO A 140 5.84 38.57 -7.90
N ARG A 141 4.78 39.37 -7.74
CA ARG A 141 4.22 39.72 -6.42
C ARG A 141 3.87 38.47 -5.63
N GLY A 142 4.17 38.46 -4.34
CA GLY A 142 3.86 37.35 -3.43
C GLY A 142 4.68 36.09 -3.66
N ARG A 143 5.66 36.11 -4.58
CA ARG A 143 6.47 34.94 -4.86
C ARG A 143 7.33 34.57 -3.65
N ASN A 144 7.39 33.26 -3.40
CA ASN A 144 8.15 32.67 -2.29
C ASN A 144 7.71 33.18 -0.92
N ILE A 145 6.44 33.56 -0.80
CA ILE A 145 5.78 33.88 0.46
C ILE A 145 4.67 32.87 0.67
N PHE A 146 4.72 32.15 1.79
CA PHE A 146 3.58 31.40 2.28
C PHE A 146 2.64 32.38 3.00
N PRO A 147 1.34 32.43 2.66
CA PRO A 147 0.40 33.32 3.32
C PRO A 147 0.12 32.90 4.77
N ALA A 148 -0.38 33.83 5.57
CA ALA A 148 -0.96 33.50 6.87
C ALA A 148 -2.19 32.59 6.70
N GLY A 149 -2.39 31.66 7.64
CA GLY A 149 -3.52 30.74 7.65
C GLY A 149 -3.56 29.81 6.44
N GLU A 150 -2.42 29.54 5.81
CA GLU A 150 -2.33 28.67 4.62
C GLU A 150 -2.78 27.24 4.90
N ASP A 151 -2.50 26.74 6.10
CA ASP A 151 -2.75 25.35 6.49
C ASP A 151 -4.14 25.19 7.12
N ALA A 152 -4.57 26.15 7.94
CA ALA A 152 -5.93 26.26 8.44
C ALA A 152 -6.25 27.70 8.87
N ARG A 153 -7.50 28.13 8.69
CA ARG A 153 -7.98 29.43 9.19
C ARG A 153 -8.79 29.28 10.47
N ALA A 154 -8.79 30.32 11.29
CA ALA A 154 -9.66 30.38 12.45
C ALA A 154 -11.13 30.13 12.07
N GLY A 155 -11.79 29.21 12.77
CA GLY A 155 -13.17 28.79 12.52
C GLY A 155 -13.33 27.68 11.47
N GLU A 156 -12.27 27.24 10.82
CA GLU A 156 -12.29 26.12 9.87
C GLU A 156 -12.33 24.77 10.61
N GLU A 157 -13.18 23.84 10.15
CA GLU A 157 -13.14 22.45 10.60
C GLU A 157 -11.97 21.73 9.91
N VAL A 158 -10.99 21.31 10.70
CA VAL A 158 -9.73 20.73 10.20
C VAL A 158 -9.68 19.22 10.33
N LEU A 159 -10.44 18.64 11.27
CA LEU A 159 -10.57 17.20 11.42
C LEU A 159 -12.01 16.84 11.74
N GLU A 160 -12.55 15.92 10.97
CA GLU A 160 -13.95 15.54 11.12
C GLU A 160 -14.12 14.33 12.06
N VAL A 161 -15.30 14.21 12.70
CA VAL A 161 -15.68 13.10 13.59
C VAL A 161 -15.46 11.73 12.96
N GLY A 162 -14.81 10.80 13.65
CA GLY A 162 -14.58 9.42 13.17
C GLY A 162 -13.25 9.24 12.43
N THR A 163 -12.44 10.29 12.38
CA THR A 163 -11.05 10.24 11.88
C THR A 163 -10.18 9.40 12.80
N VAL A 164 -9.38 8.50 12.21
CA VAL A 164 -8.31 7.78 12.92
C VAL A 164 -7.13 8.73 13.09
N LEU A 165 -6.71 9.01 14.32
CA LEU A 165 -5.62 9.92 14.63
C LEU A 165 -4.26 9.23 14.34
N ARG A 166 -3.62 9.56 13.22
CA ARG A 166 -2.28 9.08 12.84
C ARG A 166 -1.27 10.19 13.09
N GLY A 167 -0.02 9.99 12.69
CA GLY A 167 1.04 10.99 12.89
C GLY A 167 0.71 12.37 12.34
N GLY A 168 0.04 12.44 11.16
CA GLY A 168 -0.38 13.69 10.56
C GLY A 168 -1.43 14.44 11.40
N GLU A 169 -2.50 13.73 11.80
CA GLU A 169 -3.56 14.34 12.60
C GLU A 169 -3.07 14.73 14.01
N ILE A 170 -2.18 13.93 14.61
CA ILE A 170 -1.55 14.26 15.90
C ILE A 170 -0.69 15.52 15.78
N GLY A 171 0.10 15.64 14.70
CA GLY A 171 0.91 16.84 14.44
C GLY A 171 0.05 18.09 14.24
N LEU A 172 -1.04 17.98 13.49
CA LEU A 172 -2.00 19.06 13.29
C LEU A 172 -2.65 19.50 14.60
N LEU A 173 -3.11 18.55 15.42
CA LEU A 173 -3.68 18.84 16.74
C LEU A 173 -2.66 19.56 17.65
N ALA A 174 -1.41 19.11 17.67
CA ALA A 174 -0.33 19.76 18.42
C ALA A 174 -0.08 21.19 17.91
N ALA A 175 -0.06 21.38 16.59
CA ALA A 175 0.18 22.68 15.98
C ALA A 175 -0.96 23.69 16.29
N LEU A 176 -2.18 23.19 16.51
CA LEU A 176 -3.34 23.96 16.99
C LEU A 176 -3.36 24.12 18.53
N GLY A 177 -2.29 23.74 19.23
CA GLY A 177 -2.16 23.88 20.68
C GLY A 177 -3.06 22.94 21.50
N ARG A 178 -3.57 21.85 20.91
CA ARG A 178 -4.40 20.88 21.64
C ARG A 178 -3.52 19.97 22.50
N THR A 179 -3.78 19.92 23.80
CA THR A 179 -3.13 18.98 24.73
C THR A 179 -4.00 17.78 25.06
N GLU A 180 -5.30 17.91 24.84
CA GLU A 180 -6.30 16.86 25.07
C GLU A 180 -7.22 16.74 23.86
N VAL A 181 -7.72 15.53 23.61
CA VAL A 181 -8.51 15.20 22.43
C VAL A 181 -9.74 14.38 22.82
N PRO A 182 -10.96 14.78 22.38
CA PRO A 182 -12.16 13.99 22.55
C PRO A 182 -12.14 12.80 21.59
N VAL A 183 -12.10 11.59 22.13
CA VAL A 183 -12.02 10.35 21.36
C VAL A 183 -13.14 9.38 21.75
N VAL A 184 -13.47 8.47 20.85
CA VAL A 184 -14.40 7.37 21.18
C VAL A 184 -13.66 6.41 22.11
N ARG A 185 -14.28 6.07 23.25
CA ARG A 185 -13.76 5.07 24.18
C ARG A 185 -13.62 3.74 23.46
N ARG A 186 -12.48 3.07 23.65
CA ARG A 186 -12.28 1.72 23.10
C ARG A 186 -13.34 0.77 23.66
N PRO A 187 -14.16 0.13 22.80
CA PRO A 187 -15.16 -0.82 23.29
C PRO A 187 -14.44 -2.05 23.84
N THR A 188 -14.97 -2.62 24.93
CA THR A 188 -14.53 -3.91 25.46
C THR A 188 -15.44 -5.00 24.90
N VAL A 189 -14.88 -6.01 24.22
CA VAL A 189 -15.67 -7.07 23.61
C VAL A 189 -15.22 -8.43 24.12
N ALA A 190 -16.17 -9.19 24.67
CA ALA A 190 -15.91 -10.52 25.19
C ALA A 190 -15.83 -11.56 24.06
N VAL A 191 -14.94 -12.53 24.19
CA VAL A 191 -14.84 -13.67 23.26
C VAL A 191 -14.97 -14.97 24.04
N LEU A 192 -15.93 -15.81 23.64
CA LEU A 192 -16.21 -17.10 24.24
C LEU A 192 -16.09 -18.22 23.19
N ALA A 193 -15.17 -19.15 23.41
CA ALA A 193 -15.15 -20.40 22.68
C ALA A 193 -16.02 -21.45 23.41
N VAL A 194 -16.72 -22.29 22.65
CA VAL A 194 -17.59 -23.34 23.19
C VAL A 194 -17.25 -24.67 22.51
N GLY A 195 -17.02 -25.71 23.32
CA GLY A 195 -16.78 -27.07 22.85
C GLY A 195 -16.05 -27.91 23.90
N ASP A 196 -16.56 -29.10 24.16
CA ASP A 196 -15.98 -30.05 25.13
C ASP A 196 -14.62 -30.62 24.68
N GLU A 197 -14.34 -30.57 23.37
CA GLU A 197 -13.07 -30.99 22.79
C GLU A 197 -11.92 -29.99 23.06
N LEU A 198 -12.25 -28.76 23.46
CA LEU A 198 -11.31 -27.65 23.49
C LEU A 198 -10.43 -27.66 24.75
N VAL A 199 -9.11 -27.65 24.55
CA VAL A 199 -8.12 -27.49 25.63
C VAL A 199 -7.26 -26.24 25.42
N PRO A 200 -6.67 -25.67 26.49
CA PRO A 200 -5.73 -24.56 26.37
C PRO A 200 -4.52 -24.91 25.49
N PRO A 201 -3.87 -23.93 24.83
CA PRO A 201 -2.72 -24.21 23.97
C PRO A 201 -1.57 -24.96 24.65
N SER A 202 -1.34 -24.70 25.94
CA SER A 202 -0.30 -25.33 26.75
C SER A 202 -0.60 -26.77 27.16
N ALA A 203 -1.85 -27.23 27.01
CA ALA A 203 -2.23 -28.56 27.44
C ALA A 203 -1.74 -29.65 26.45
N PRO A 204 -1.37 -30.84 26.95
CA PRO A 204 -1.22 -32.02 26.10
C PRO A 204 -2.58 -32.43 25.52
N LEU A 205 -2.58 -32.99 24.31
CA LEU A 205 -3.82 -33.45 23.66
C LEU A 205 -4.11 -34.90 24.06
N ALA A 206 -5.30 -35.15 24.61
CA ALA A 206 -5.88 -36.48 24.67
C ALA A 206 -6.65 -36.81 23.37
N PRO A 207 -6.96 -38.09 23.10
CA PRO A 207 -7.80 -38.47 21.97
C PRO A 207 -9.14 -37.70 21.98
N GLY A 208 -9.52 -37.16 20.82
CA GLY A 208 -10.75 -36.38 20.66
C GLY A 208 -10.64 -34.91 21.07
N GLN A 209 -9.48 -34.44 21.57
CA GLN A 209 -9.26 -33.05 21.94
C GLN A 209 -8.52 -32.25 20.86
N VAL A 210 -8.78 -30.95 20.82
CA VAL A 210 -8.04 -29.98 20.00
C VAL A 210 -7.71 -28.74 20.82
N ARG A 211 -6.66 -28.01 20.42
CA ARG A 211 -6.28 -26.75 21.07
C ARG A 211 -7.23 -25.65 20.66
N GLU A 212 -7.70 -24.89 21.64
CA GLU A 212 -8.51 -23.71 21.41
C GLU A 212 -7.66 -22.62 20.74
N SER A 213 -8.03 -22.24 19.51
CA SER A 213 -7.32 -21.24 18.71
C SER A 213 -8.17 -20.03 18.31
N ASN A 214 -9.50 -20.17 18.30
CA ASN A 214 -10.39 -19.15 17.73
C ASN A 214 -10.43 -17.92 18.62
N SER A 215 -10.56 -18.08 19.94
CA SER A 215 -10.60 -16.94 20.86
C SER A 215 -9.30 -16.12 20.80
N PHE A 216 -8.15 -16.78 20.57
CA PHE A 216 -6.86 -16.12 20.38
C PHE A 216 -6.84 -15.33 19.07
N ALA A 217 -7.23 -15.95 17.96
CA ALA A 217 -7.25 -15.29 16.65
C ALA A 217 -8.21 -14.10 16.62
N LEU A 218 -9.45 -14.29 17.08
CA LEU A 218 -10.47 -13.24 17.11
C LEU A 218 -10.08 -12.09 18.06
N ALA A 219 -9.49 -12.39 19.21
CA ALA A 219 -9.00 -11.35 20.12
C ALA A 219 -7.87 -10.52 19.49
N ALA A 220 -6.96 -11.13 18.74
CA ALA A 220 -5.90 -10.41 18.03
C ALA A 220 -6.47 -9.49 16.95
N GLU A 221 -7.44 -9.97 16.16
CA GLU A 221 -8.13 -9.16 15.15
C GLU A 221 -8.92 -7.99 15.76
N MET A 222 -9.55 -8.20 16.93
CA MET A 222 -10.19 -7.14 17.71
C MET A 222 -9.19 -6.08 18.20
N ALA A 223 -8.05 -6.52 18.76
CA ALA A 223 -7.02 -5.60 19.23
C ALA A 223 -6.45 -4.74 18.09
N ALA A 224 -6.26 -5.33 16.90
CA ALA A 224 -5.83 -4.61 15.70
C ALA A 224 -6.84 -3.53 15.23
N LEU A 225 -8.11 -3.65 15.62
CA LEU A 225 -9.15 -2.64 15.37
C LEU A 225 -9.22 -1.54 16.45
N GLY A 226 -8.36 -1.59 17.47
CA GLY A 226 -8.43 -0.69 18.62
C GLY A 226 -9.52 -1.04 19.63
N VAL A 227 -10.07 -2.26 19.56
CA VAL A 227 -11.03 -2.82 20.54
C VAL A 227 -10.24 -3.49 21.68
N ILE A 228 -10.79 -3.50 22.89
CA ILE A 228 -10.20 -4.22 24.03
C ILE A 228 -10.82 -5.63 24.09
N PRO A 229 -10.10 -6.69 23.66
CA PRO A 229 -10.65 -8.04 23.73
C PRO A 229 -10.60 -8.58 25.17
N ARG A 230 -11.73 -9.13 25.64
CA ARG A 230 -11.82 -9.87 26.90
C ARG A 230 -12.09 -11.33 26.61
N ARG A 231 -11.03 -12.15 26.56
CA ARG A 231 -11.19 -13.59 26.37
C ARG A 231 -11.72 -14.25 27.63
N LEU A 232 -12.82 -14.95 27.51
CA LEU A 232 -13.35 -15.79 28.57
C LEU A 232 -12.71 -17.18 28.50
N ARG A 233 -12.76 -17.92 29.60
CA ARG A 233 -12.45 -19.35 29.57
C ARG A 233 -13.46 -20.05 28.67
N ALA A 234 -12.98 -21.01 27.87
CA ALA A 234 -13.85 -21.83 27.03
C ALA A 234 -14.94 -22.50 27.86
N ALA A 235 -16.17 -22.51 27.35
CA ALA A 235 -17.31 -23.15 27.97
C ALA A 235 -17.41 -24.61 27.52
N SER A 236 -17.80 -25.46 28.46
CA SER A 236 -18.35 -26.79 28.18
C SER A 236 -19.75 -26.69 27.55
N ASP A 237 -20.17 -27.74 26.84
CA ASP A 237 -21.52 -27.86 26.27
C ASP A 237 -22.57 -28.24 27.34
N THR A 238 -22.49 -27.57 28.49
CA THR A 238 -23.45 -27.73 29.58
C THR A 238 -24.22 -26.45 29.82
N ARG A 239 -25.52 -26.58 30.10
CA ARG A 239 -26.41 -25.43 30.36
C ARG A 239 -25.87 -24.53 31.48
N ALA A 240 -25.40 -25.11 32.57
CA ALA A 240 -24.93 -24.35 33.73
C ALA A 240 -23.67 -23.52 33.43
N ASP A 241 -22.69 -24.11 32.73
CA ASP A 241 -21.45 -23.40 32.37
C ASP A 241 -21.72 -22.36 31.27
N LEU A 242 -22.52 -22.69 30.25
CA LEU A 242 -22.95 -21.72 29.23
C LEU A 242 -23.67 -20.52 29.84
N ASP A 243 -24.68 -20.74 30.69
CA ASP A 243 -25.43 -19.64 31.33
C ASP A 243 -24.49 -18.76 32.19
N THR A 244 -23.52 -19.36 32.88
CA THR A 244 -22.50 -18.65 33.66
C THR A 244 -21.57 -17.81 32.78
N ARG A 245 -21.03 -18.39 31.71
CA ARG A 245 -20.08 -17.74 30.80
C ARG A 245 -20.73 -16.64 29.96
N LEU A 246 -21.96 -16.84 29.52
CA LEU A 246 -22.73 -15.82 28.81
C LEU A 246 -23.02 -14.62 29.73
N THR A 247 -23.43 -14.87 30.98
CA THR A 247 -23.62 -13.80 31.97
C THR A 247 -22.32 -13.02 32.21
N GLU A 248 -21.19 -13.71 32.28
CA GLU A 248 -19.87 -13.09 32.41
C GLU A 248 -19.50 -12.23 31.16
N GLY A 249 -19.79 -12.74 29.97
CA GLY A 249 -19.49 -12.10 28.69
C GLY A 249 -20.34 -10.88 28.41
N LEU A 250 -21.64 -10.91 28.75
CA LEU A 250 -22.57 -9.80 28.56
C LEU A 250 -22.29 -8.57 29.47
N ARG A 251 -21.32 -8.66 30.38
CA ARG A 251 -20.77 -7.49 31.09
C ARG A 251 -19.94 -6.58 30.20
N ALA A 252 -19.45 -7.07 29.06
CA ALA A 252 -18.71 -6.30 28.07
C ALA A 252 -19.66 -5.44 27.21
N ASP A 253 -19.09 -4.56 26.37
CA ASP A 253 -19.83 -3.73 25.42
C ASP A 253 -20.39 -4.56 24.23
N GLY A 254 -19.83 -5.75 23.98
CA GLY A 254 -20.32 -6.74 23.02
C GLY A 254 -19.79 -8.14 23.30
N LEU A 255 -20.36 -9.16 22.64
CA LEU A 255 -20.00 -10.56 22.85
C LEU A 255 -19.86 -11.29 21.50
N VAL A 256 -18.77 -12.03 21.33
CA VAL A 256 -18.54 -12.92 20.19
C VAL A 256 -18.35 -14.34 20.68
N ILE A 257 -19.17 -15.26 20.17
CA ILE A 257 -19.13 -16.67 20.50
C ILE A 257 -18.67 -17.45 19.27
N THR A 258 -17.85 -18.47 19.47
CA THR A 258 -17.39 -19.37 18.39
C THR A 258 -17.45 -20.82 18.87
N GLY A 259 -18.04 -21.70 18.07
CA GLY A 259 -18.32 -23.08 18.47
C GLY A 259 -19.71 -23.25 19.08
N GLY A 260 -20.18 -24.50 19.15
CA GLY A 260 -21.52 -24.87 19.63
C GLY A 260 -22.71 -24.47 18.74
N VAL A 261 -22.51 -23.67 17.68
CA VAL A 261 -23.57 -23.23 16.74
C VAL A 261 -23.75 -24.28 15.64
N SER A 262 -24.78 -25.12 15.76
CA SER A 262 -25.08 -26.20 14.81
C SER A 262 -26.50 -26.10 14.23
N VAL A 263 -26.66 -26.55 12.98
CA VAL A 263 -27.96 -26.75 12.33
C VAL A 263 -28.53 -28.11 12.76
N GLY A 264 -28.99 -28.21 14.01
CA GLY A 264 -29.59 -29.43 14.58
C GLY A 264 -30.68 -29.14 15.60
N GLU A 265 -31.47 -30.15 15.97
CA GLU A 265 -32.71 -30.01 16.77
C GLU A 265 -32.51 -29.51 18.23
N ARG A 266 -31.27 -29.33 18.71
CA ARG A 266 -30.96 -28.77 20.04
C ARG A 266 -29.62 -28.01 20.02
N ASP A 267 -29.65 -26.75 19.59
CA ASP A 267 -28.50 -25.83 19.68
C ASP A 267 -28.46 -25.20 21.09
N LEU A 268 -27.67 -25.79 21.99
CA LEU A 268 -27.56 -25.36 23.38
C LEU A 268 -27.08 -23.90 23.50
N VAL A 269 -26.25 -23.42 22.57
CA VAL A 269 -25.75 -22.05 22.56
C VAL A 269 -26.88 -21.08 22.22
N ARG A 270 -27.69 -21.38 21.20
CA ARG A 270 -28.85 -20.55 20.84
C ARG A 270 -29.85 -20.44 21.99
N ASP A 271 -30.18 -21.57 22.62
CA ASP A 271 -31.12 -21.58 23.74
C ASP A 271 -30.57 -20.80 24.94
N ALA A 272 -29.27 -20.93 25.21
CA ALA A 272 -28.60 -20.18 26.29
C ALA A 272 -28.58 -18.67 26.01
N LEU A 273 -28.34 -18.27 24.76
CA LEU A 273 -28.41 -16.88 24.33
C LEU A 273 -29.82 -16.29 24.52
N GLN A 274 -30.86 -17.02 24.11
CA GLN A 274 -32.24 -16.57 24.30
C GLN A 274 -32.60 -16.42 25.79
N ARG A 275 -32.20 -17.38 26.63
CA ARG A 275 -32.38 -17.29 28.09
C ARG A 275 -31.63 -16.12 28.71
N ALA A 276 -30.46 -15.78 28.17
CA ALA A 276 -29.68 -14.61 28.56
C ALA A 276 -30.27 -13.29 28.03
N GLY A 277 -31.44 -13.31 27.37
CA GLY A 277 -32.13 -12.13 26.88
C GLY A 277 -31.65 -11.63 25.52
N VAL A 278 -30.94 -12.46 24.75
CA VAL A 278 -30.48 -12.10 23.40
C VAL A 278 -31.64 -12.23 22.41
N ARG A 279 -31.96 -11.13 21.74
CA ARG A 279 -32.89 -11.10 20.61
C ARG A 279 -32.12 -11.31 19.31
N PHE A 280 -32.41 -12.38 18.58
CA PHE A 280 -31.81 -12.63 17.28
C PHE A 280 -32.42 -11.76 16.18
N HIS A 281 -31.57 -11.22 15.31
CA HIS A 281 -31.95 -10.44 14.13
C HIS A 281 -31.86 -11.26 12.85
N PHE A 282 -30.87 -12.17 12.79
CA PHE A 282 -30.83 -13.23 11.78
C PHE A 282 -30.11 -14.45 12.33
N VAL A 283 -30.40 -15.60 11.71
CA VAL A 283 -29.69 -16.86 11.95
C VAL A 283 -29.40 -17.53 10.62
N GLY A 284 -28.12 -17.65 10.29
CA GLY A 284 -27.64 -18.19 9.04
C GLY A 284 -27.43 -17.11 7.98
N VAL A 285 -26.32 -17.21 7.26
CA VAL A 285 -25.92 -16.27 6.20
C VAL A 285 -25.58 -17.05 4.93
N ALA A 286 -25.96 -16.53 3.76
CA ALA A 286 -25.76 -17.15 2.46
C ALA A 286 -24.30 -16.99 1.98
N MET A 287 -23.36 -17.55 2.75
CA MET A 287 -21.92 -17.50 2.48
C MET A 287 -21.22 -18.83 2.75
N LYS A 288 -20.08 -19.04 2.07
CA LYS A 288 -19.18 -20.16 2.34
C LYS A 288 -17.72 -19.70 2.38
N PRO A 289 -16.96 -20.02 3.44
CA PRO A 289 -17.39 -20.64 4.68
C PRO A 289 -18.20 -19.66 5.57
N GLY A 290 -18.79 -20.17 6.66
CA GLY A 290 -19.44 -19.31 7.67
C GLY A 290 -20.97 -19.27 7.65
N ALA A 291 -21.61 -20.14 6.87
CA ALA A 291 -23.07 -20.23 6.77
C ALA A 291 -23.86 -20.22 8.09
N PRO A 292 -23.47 -20.90 9.19
CA PRO A 292 -24.28 -20.93 10.41
C PRO A 292 -24.15 -19.66 11.28
N SER A 293 -23.47 -18.61 10.81
CA SER A 293 -23.29 -17.38 11.59
C SER A 293 -24.64 -16.72 11.93
N ALA A 294 -24.75 -16.17 13.14
CA ALA A 294 -25.94 -15.48 13.61
C ALA A 294 -25.57 -14.19 14.35
N PHE A 295 -26.53 -13.27 14.40
CA PHE A 295 -26.40 -11.99 15.08
C PHE A 295 -27.65 -11.67 15.89
N GLY A 296 -27.44 -11.10 17.06
CA GLY A 296 -28.49 -10.63 17.95
C GLY A 296 -28.02 -9.50 18.86
N SER A 297 -28.89 -9.07 19.76
CA SER A 297 -28.59 -8.02 20.73
C SER A 297 -29.13 -8.35 22.12
N ALA A 298 -28.34 -8.06 23.16
CA ALA A 298 -28.78 -8.05 24.56
C ALA A 298 -28.89 -6.58 25.04
N GLY A 299 -30.09 -6.02 24.99
CA GLY A 299 -30.26 -4.56 25.09
C GLY A 299 -29.53 -3.88 23.93
N THR A 300 -28.58 -2.99 24.23
CA THR A 300 -27.75 -2.29 23.23
C THR A 300 -26.46 -3.03 22.85
N ARG A 301 -26.18 -4.19 23.47
CA ARG A 301 -24.93 -4.93 23.26
C ARG A 301 -25.06 -5.88 22.07
N PRO A 302 -24.23 -5.77 21.02
CA PRO A 302 -24.23 -6.71 19.92
C PRO A 302 -23.67 -8.07 20.36
N VAL A 303 -24.31 -9.14 19.89
CA VAL A 303 -23.94 -10.52 20.17
C VAL A 303 -23.82 -11.31 18.87
N PHE A 304 -22.66 -11.90 18.64
CA PHE A 304 -22.37 -12.70 17.45
C PHE A 304 -22.18 -14.16 17.83
N ALA A 305 -22.73 -15.06 17.04
CA ALA A 305 -22.50 -16.50 17.15
C ALA A 305 -21.88 -16.98 15.83
N LEU A 306 -20.62 -17.39 15.89
CA LEU A 306 -19.79 -17.76 14.74
C LEU A 306 -19.57 -19.29 14.71
N PRO A 307 -19.23 -19.86 13.53
CA PRO A 307 -18.87 -21.27 13.43
C PRO A 307 -17.69 -21.64 14.35
N GLY A 308 -17.61 -22.91 14.76
CA GLY A 308 -16.48 -23.44 15.53
C GLY A 308 -15.22 -23.74 14.70
N THR A 309 -15.36 -23.96 13.40
CA THR A 309 -14.19 -24.23 12.54
C THR A 309 -13.36 -22.96 12.31
N PRO A 310 -12.04 -22.96 12.57
CA PRO A 310 -11.25 -21.72 12.64
C PRO A 310 -11.28 -20.84 11.40
N GLY A 311 -11.13 -21.43 10.20
CA GLY A 311 -11.17 -20.68 8.94
C GLY A 311 -12.54 -20.02 8.71
N ALA A 312 -13.63 -20.74 8.99
CA ALA A 312 -14.98 -20.20 8.86
C ALA A 312 -15.28 -19.10 9.89
N ALA A 313 -14.84 -19.27 11.14
CA ALA A 313 -15.00 -18.28 12.20
C ALA A 313 -14.32 -16.96 11.80
N ARG A 314 -13.12 -17.05 11.22
CA ARG A 314 -12.35 -15.88 10.82
C ARG A 314 -12.92 -15.18 9.58
N VAL A 315 -13.42 -15.92 8.58
CA VAL A 315 -14.19 -15.32 7.47
C VAL A 315 -15.45 -14.62 7.99
N ALA A 316 -16.20 -15.25 8.89
CA ALA A 316 -17.39 -14.64 9.47
C ALA A 316 -17.07 -13.40 10.32
N PHE A 317 -15.94 -13.41 11.03
CA PHE A 317 -15.43 -12.24 11.73
C PHE A 317 -15.17 -11.09 10.76
N GLU A 318 -14.41 -11.35 9.69
CA GLU A 318 -14.06 -10.33 8.69
C GLU A 318 -15.28 -9.72 7.99
N LEU A 319 -16.31 -10.52 7.73
CA LEU A 319 -17.50 -10.08 7.00
C LEU A 319 -18.57 -9.44 7.90
N LEU A 320 -18.73 -9.92 9.14
CA LEU A 320 -19.87 -9.57 10.01
C LEU A 320 -19.44 -8.82 11.26
N VAL A 321 -18.39 -9.28 11.94
CA VAL A 321 -17.98 -8.72 13.24
C VAL A 321 -17.11 -7.48 13.07
N ARG A 322 -16.10 -7.51 12.19
CA ARG A 322 -15.20 -6.38 11.93
C ARG A 322 -15.98 -5.09 11.61
N PRO A 323 -16.99 -5.09 10.72
CA PRO A 323 -17.78 -3.89 10.45
C PRO A 323 -18.52 -3.35 11.66
N ALA A 324 -19.09 -4.23 12.48
CA ALA A 324 -19.74 -3.85 13.73
C ALA A 324 -18.75 -3.19 14.69
N LEU A 325 -17.58 -3.80 14.89
CA LEU A 325 -16.55 -3.29 15.78
C LEU A 325 -15.99 -1.95 15.32
N ALA A 326 -15.80 -1.77 14.01
CA ALA A 326 -15.40 -0.50 13.43
C ALA A 326 -16.46 0.58 13.66
N ALA A 327 -17.75 0.26 13.48
CA ALA A 327 -18.86 1.18 13.78
C ALA A 327 -18.94 1.52 15.29
N MET A 328 -18.78 0.54 16.18
CA MET A 328 -18.72 0.76 17.64
C MET A 328 -17.55 1.69 18.01
N ALA A 329 -16.39 1.50 17.39
CA ALA A 329 -15.23 2.35 17.58
C ALA A 329 -15.39 3.76 16.95
N GLY A 330 -16.49 4.02 16.23
CA GLY A 330 -16.78 5.30 15.58
C GLY A 330 -16.04 5.53 14.28
N ARG A 331 -15.48 4.47 13.67
CA ARG A 331 -14.77 4.59 12.39
C ARG A 331 -15.74 4.85 11.25
N ARG A 332 -15.31 5.70 10.30
CA ARG A 332 -16.05 6.00 9.07
C ARG A 332 -16.00 4.87 8.05
N ASP A 333 -14.90 4.13 8.02
CA ASP A 333 -14.63 3.03 7.11
C ASP A 333 -15.13 1.69 7.66
N ALA A 334 -16.28 1.70 8.35
CA ALA A 334 -16.85 0.49 8.95
C ALA A 334 -17.14 -0.60 7.91
N ARG A 335 -17.44 -0.23 6.66
CA ARG A 335 -17.54 -1.18 5.55
C ARG A 335 -16.17 -1.30 4.87
N PRO A 336 -15.49 -2.48 4.93
CA PRO A 336 -14.22 -2.65 4.26
C PRO A 336 -14.38 -2.48 2.75
N ALA A 337 -13.51 -1.68 2.14
CA ALA A 337 -13.49 -1.51 0.70
C ALA A 337 -13.21 -2.85 0.00
N GLN A 338 -13.88 -3.05 -1.13
CA GLN A 338 -13.51 -4.07 -2.10
C GLN A 338 -12.69 -3.42 -3.20
N ILE A 339 -11.65 -4.12 -3.63
CA ILE A 339 -10.85 -3.72 -4.78
C ILE A 339 -11.05 -4.74 -5.91
N ALA A 340 -10.97 -4.27 -7.14
CA ALA A 340 -10.84 -5.13 -8.30
C ALA A 340 -9.40 -5.69 -8.36
N ALA A 341 -9.26 -6.99 -8.59
CA ALA A 341 -7.96 -7.62 -8.83
C ALA A 341 -8.07 -8.69 -9.91
N ARG A 342 -7.01 -8.84 -10.72
CA ARG A 342 -6.93 -9.87 -11.76
C ARG A 342 -6.47 -11.20 -11.19
N VAL A 343 -7.16 -12.29 -11.50
CA VAL A 343 -6.77 -13.63 -11.03
C VAL A 343 -5.54 -14.13 -11.78
N THR A 344 -4.58 -14.72 -11.06
CA THR A 344 -3.33 -15.24 -11.66
C THR A 344 -3.35 -16.76 -11.86
N ALA A 345 -4.43 -17.42 -11.46
CA ALA A 345 -4.66 -18.84 -11.65
C ALA A 345 -6.16 -19.07 -11.92
N PRO A 346 -6.53 -20.05 -12.75
CA PRO A 346 -7.93 -20.35 -13.02
C PRO A 346 -8.66 -20.75 -11.74
N LEU A 347 -9.89 -20.28 -11.59
CA LEU A 347 -10.75 -20.54 -10.44
C LEU A 347 -12.01 -21.25 -10.89
N ALA A 348 -12.25 -22.45 -10.36
CA ALA A 348 -13.53 -23.11 -10.48
C ALA A 348 -14.47 -22.66 -9.37
N ALA A 349 -15.66 -22.17 -9.72
CA ALA A 349 -16.71 -21.81 -8.78
C ALA A 349 -17.91 -22.75 -8.96
N ALA A 350 -18.28 -23.49 -7.91
CA ALA A 350 -19.50 -24.27 -7.97
C ALA A 350 -20.70 -23.36 -7.64
N PRO A 351 -21.61 -23.14 -8.60
CA PRO A 351 -22.70 -22.16 -8.49
C PRO A 351 -23.69 -22.53 -7.37
N GLY A 352 -24.46 -21.54 -6.94
CA GLY A 352 -25.55 -21.66 -5.95
C GLY A 352 -25.21 -21.15 -4.54
N ARG A 353 -23.96 -20.77 -4.24
CA ARG A 353 -23.58 -20.08 -2.98
C ARG A 353 -22.40 -19.14 -3.21
N ARG A 354 -22.47 -17.96 -2.63
CA ARG A 354 -21.35 -17.02 -2.58
C ARG A 354 -20.20 -17.59 -1.76
N ARG A 355 -18.97 -17.46 -2.25
CA ARG A 355 -17.77 -18.04 -1.62
C ARG A 355 -16.74 -16.98 -1.33
N PHE A 356 -16.06 -17.14 -0.21
CA PHE A 356 -14.92 -16.33 0.20
C PHE A 356 -13.69 -17.21 0.28
N LEU A 357 -12.71 -16.95 -0.58
CA LEU A 357 -11.51 -17.77 -0.71
C LEU A 357 -10.30 -17.04 -0.13
N TRP A 358 -9.52 -17.72 0.69
CA TRP A 358 -8.24 -17.21 1.17
C TRP A 358 -7.27 -16.99 0.02
N ALA A 359 -6.66 -15.82 -0.05
CA ALA A 359 -5.84 -15.45 -1.20
C ALA A 359 -4.63 -14.60 -0.83
N ARG A 360 -3.69 -14.53 -1.77
CA ARG A 360 -2.60 -13.57 -1.80
C ARG A 360 -2.88 -12.54 -2.88
N ALA A 361 -3.20 -11.32 -2.47
CA ALA A 361 -3.23 -10.15 -3.32
C ALA A 361 -1.85 -9.51 -3.38
N ALA A 362 -1.53 -8.94 -4.54
CA ALA A 362 -0.29 -8.25 -4.76
C ALA A 362 -0.49 -7.06 -5.71
N LEU A 363 0.33 -6.02 -5.55
CA LEU A 363 0.30 -4.86 -6.45
C LEU A 363 1.33 -5.06 -7.56
N GLY A 364 0.87 -5.08 -8.80
CA GLY A 364 1.68 -5.14 -10.02
C GLY A 364 1.58 -3.86 -10.85
N PRO A 365 2.34 -3.77 -11.97
CA PRO A 365 2.36 -2.58 -12.83
C PRO A 365 1.01 -2.26 -13.48
N GLU A 366 0.16 -3.27 -13.67
CA GLU A 366 -1.19 -3.13 -14.26
C GLU A 366 -2.31 -3.07 -13.20
N GLY A 367 -1.95 -2.94 -11.91
CA GLY A 367 -2.87 -2.92 -10.79
C GLY A 367 -2.79 -4.18 -9.92
N PHE A 368 -3.85 -4.45 -9.16
CA PHE A 368 -3.88 -5.58 -8.24
C PHE A 368 -4.04 -6.91 -8.97
N THR A 369 -3.25 -7.89 -8.54
CA THR A 369 -3.40 -9.29 -8.91
C THR A 369 -3.74 -10.11 -7.67
N VAL A 370 -4.40 -11.24 -7.86
CA VAL A 370 -4.79 -12.11 -6.75
C VAL A 370 -4.63 -13.59 -7.11
N GLN A 371 -4.06 -14.34 -6.19
CA GLN A 371 -3.92 -15.79 -6.29
C GLN A 371 -4.65 -16.47 -5.14
N PRO A 372 -5.60 -17.40 -5.40
CA PRO A 372 -6.16 -18.23 -4.33
C PRO A 372 -5.07 -19.09 -3.68
N LEU A 373 -5.17 -19.30 -2.38
CA LEU A 373 -4.37 -20.32 -1.70
C LEU A 373 -4.87 -21.73 -2.07
N SER A 374 -3.97 -22.70 -2.09
CA SER A 374 -4.29 -24.06 -2.54
C SER A 374 -5.25 -24.82 -1.61
N ASP A 375 -5.16 -24.56 -0.30
CA ASP A 375 -6.06 -25.14 0.71
C ASP A 375 -7.14 -24.13 1.11
N GLN A 376 -8.39 -24.44 0.77
CA GLN A 376 -9.60 -23.66 1.10
C GLN A 376 -10.49 -24.36 2.14
N GLY A 377 -9.93 -25.31 2.90
CA GLY A 377 -10.65 -26.04 3.94
C GLY A 377 -11.22 -25.11 5.01
N THR A 378 -12.43 -25.38 5.51
CA THR A 378 -13.10 -24.50 6.50
C THR A 378 -12.40 -24.46 7.87
N ALA A 379 -11.54 -25.45 8.16
CA ALA A 379 -10.75 -25.55 9.37
C ALA A 379 -9.28 -25.12 9.19
N THR A 380 -8.85 -24.72 7.99
CA THR A 380 -7.43 -24.42 7.74
C THR A 380 -7.00 -23.13 8.43
N LEU A 381 -6.12 -23.26 9.42
CA LEU A 381 -5.44 -22.12 10.03
C LEU A 381 -4.27 -21.63 9.17
N ARG A 382 -3.60 -22.55 8.47
CA ARG A 382 -2.42 -22.25 7.65
C ARG A 382 -2.77 -21.29 6.52
N SER A 383 -3.79 -21.57 5.72
CA SER A 383 -4.15 -20.66 4.62
C SER A 383 -4.67 -19.34 5.15
N SER A 384 -5.46 -19.35 6.23
CA SER A 384 -5.91 -18.10 6.85
C SER A 384 -4.71 -17.24 7.30
N SER A 385 -3.69 -17.83 7.92
CA SER A 385 -2.49 -17.12 8.39
C SER A 385 -1.60 -16.64 7.24
N ALA A 386 -1.62 -17.36 6.12
CA ALA A 386 -0.84 -17.03 4.93
C ALA A 386 -1.51 -15.95 4.07
N ALA A 387 -2.83 -15.83 4.12
CA ALA A 387 -3.60 -14.91 3.30
C ALA A 387 -3.39 -13.45 3.71
N ASN A 388 -3.37 -12.56 2.73
CA ASN A 388 -3.51 -11.11 2.92
C ASN A 388 -4.81 -10.58 2.27
N ALA A 389 -5.63 -11.47 1.74
CA ALA A 389 -6.86 -11.13 1.05
C ALA A 389 -7.91 -12.26 1.08
N LEU A 390 -9.17 -11.88 0.85
CA LEU A 390 -10.29 -12.76 0.56
C LEU A 390 -10.84 -12.44 -0.85
N ILE A 391 -10.88 -13.44 -1.73
CA ILE A 391 -11.59 -13.33 -3.00
C ILE A 391 -13.08 -13.55 -2.74
N ASP A 392 -13.91 -12.66 -3.26
CA ASP A 392 -15.36 -12.75 -3.21
C ASP A 392 -15.90 -13.30 -4.53
N ILE A 393 -16.41 -14.53 -4.49
CA ILE A 393 -16.96 -15.25 -5.63
C ILE A 393 -18.49 -15.19 -5.56
N PRO A 394 -19.15 -14.50 -6.51
CA PRO A 394 -20.61 -14.44 -6.60
C PRO A 394 -21.26 -15.82 -6.67
N ALA A 395 -22.51 -15.92 -6.22
CA ALA A 395 -23.22 -17.20 -6.17
C ALA A 395 -23.54 -17.77 -7.55
N ASP A 396 -23.65 -16.92 -8.56
CA ASP A 396 -23.97 -17.20 -9.96
C ASP A 396 -22.73 -17.43 -10.84
N ALA A 397 -21.52 -17.17 -10.32
CA ALA A 397 -20.28 -17.40 -11.06
C ALA A 397 -19.95 -18.90 -11.18
N ALA A 398 -19.50 -19.32 -12.37
CA ALA A 398 -19.11 -20.70 -12.67
C ALA A 398 -17.58 -20.90 -12.72
N SER A 399 -16.84 -19.97 -13.28
CA SER A 399 -15.37 -20.00 -13.32
C SER A 399 -14.79 -18.63 -13.63
N PHE A 400 -13.50 -18.47 -13.37
CA PHE A 400 -12.69 -17.34 -13.80
C PHE A 400 -11.39 -17.85 -14.42
N ASP A 401 -11.03 -17.32 -15.58
CA ASP A 401 -9.79 -17.58 -16.28
C ASP A 401 -8.69 -16.60 -15.84
N VAL A 402 -7.43 -16.95 -16.10
CA VAL A 402 -6.30 -16.06 -15.79
C VAL A 402 -6.50 -14.70 -16.46
N GLY A 403 -6.38 -13.62 -15.68
CA GLY A 403 -6.58 -12.25 -16.14
C GLY A 403 -7.97 -11.67 -15.87
N ASP A 404 -8.96 -12.53 -15.58
CA ASP A 404 -10.31 -12.11 -15.21
C ASP A 404 -10.30 -11.31 -13.90
N GLU A 405 -11.21 -10.35 -13.82
CA GLU A 405 -11.33 -9.48 -12.65
C GLU A 405 -12.28 -10.09 -11.61
N VAL A 406 -11.84 -10.08 -10.35
CA VAL A 406 -12.64 -10.50 -9.20
C VAL A 406 -12.63 -9.43 -8.12
N ALA A 407 -13.69 -9.38 -7.33
CA ALA A 407 -13.75 -8.55 -6.14
C ALA A 407 -12.89 -9.17 -5.03
N VAL A 408 -12.02 -8.36 -4.44
CA VAL A 408 -11.10 -8.77 -3.38
C VAL A 408 -11.23 -7.85 -2.18
N ARG A 409 -11.29 -8.45 -0.99
CA ARG A 409 -11.14 -7.75 0.28
C ARG A 409 -9.73 -7.96 0.81
N LEU A 410 -8.97 -6.89 0.99
CA LEU A 410 -7.68 -6.95 1.66
C LEU A 410 -7.86 -7.18 3.16
N LEU A 411 -7.03 -8.03 3.74
CA LEU A 411 -7.00 -8.28 5.18
C LEU A 411 -6.09 -7.24 5.86
N PRO A 412 -6.59 -6.52 6.87
CA PRO A 412 -5.82 -5.46 7.53
C PRO A 412 -4.51 -5.96 8.15
N GLY A 413 -3.50 -5.08 8.18
CA GLY A 413 -2.18 -5.38 8.76
C GLY A 413 -1.35 -6.41 7.98
N SER A 414 -1.88 -6.98 6.90
CA SER A 414 -1.14 -7.89 6.04
C SER A 414 -0.41 -7.08 4.96
N PRO A 415 0.91 -7.20 4.81
CA PRO A 415 1.62 -6.47 3.79
C PRO A 415 1.08 -6.88 2.41
N LEU A 416 0.82 -5.89 1.57
CA LEU A 416 0.76 -6.12 0.13
C LEU A 416 2.16 -6.55 -0.27
N THR A 417 2.31 -7.81 -0.63
CA THR A 417 3.52 -8.22 -1.33
C THR A 417 3.52 -7.44 -2.65
N ALA A 418 4.63 -6.82 -3.02
CA ALA A 418 4.84 -6.51 -4.43
C ALA A 418 4.53 -7.79 -5.20
N ALA A 419 3.77 -7.71 -6.30
CA ALA A 419 3.53 -8.88 -7.14
C ALA A 419 4.88 -9.56 -7.30
N GLN A 420 5.00 -10.78 -6.75
CA GLN A 420 6.14 -11.62 -7.01
C GLN A 420 5.98 -11.91 -8.50
N ALA A 421 6.48 -10.99 -9.32
CA ALA A 421 6.70 -11.23 -10.73
C ALA A 421 7.48 -12.53 -10.74
N GLY A 422 6.85 -13.59 -11.24
CA GLY A 422 7.38 -14.95 -11.14
C GLY A 422 8.87 -14.90 -11.43
N ARG A 423 9.70 -15.28 -10.44
CA ARG A 423 11.16 -15.16 -10.40
C ARG A 423 11.76 -14.53 -11.68
N ARG A 424 11.71 -13.19 -11.81
CA ARG A 424 12.23 -12.51 -13.01
C ARG A 424 13.70 -12.87 -13.18
N ARG A 425 14.07 -13.38 -14.35
CA ARG A 425 15.46 -13.77 -14.64
C ARG A 425 16.14 -12.63 -15.38
N VAL A 426 17.09 -11.98 -14.72
CA VAL A 426 17.82 -10.83 -15.27
C VAL A 426 19.24 -11.25 -15.62
N PHE A 427 19.64 -11.05 -16.87
CA PHE A 427 20.98 -11.39 -17.37
C PHE A 427 21.61 -10.19 -18.07
N ALA A 428 22.86 -9.87 -17.71
CA ALA A 428 23.65 -8.87 -18.40
C ALA A 428 24.42 -9.50 -19.56
N VAL A 429 24.22 -9.00 -20.78
CA VAL A 429 24.99 -9.36 -21.97
C VAL A 429 26.16 -8.37 -22.10
N VAL A 430 27.37 -8.88 -21.88
CA VAL A 430 28.60 -8.08 -21.80
C VAL A 430 29.60 -8.55 -22.85
N GLY A 431 30.54 -7.68 -23.24
CA GLY A 431 31.49 -7.97 -24.31
C GLY A 431 32.03 -6.70 -24.96
N GLY A 432 33.09 -6.83 -25.75
CA GLY A 432 33.73 -5.70 -26.42
C GLY A 432 32.81 -4.91 -27.37
N ARG A 433 33.24 -3.72 -27.79
CA ARG A 433 32.63 -3.03 -28.94
C ARG A 433 32.72 -3.96 -30.16
N HIS A 434 31.62 -4.11 -30.89
CA HIS A 434 31.47 -5.02 -32.03
C HIS A 434 31.60 -6.52 -31.73
N ALA A 435 31.52 -6.95 -30.47
CA ALA A 435 31.55 -8.37 -30.12
C ALA A 435 30.30 -9.16 -30.53
N GLY A 436 29.24 -8.49 -31.00
CA GLY A 436 27.97 -9.15 -31.37
C GLY A 436 26.94 -9.24 -30.24
N LYS A 437 27.05 -8.43 -29.17
CA LYS A 437 26.07 -8.42 -28.06
C LYS A 437 24.62 -8.24 -28.52
N THR A 438 24.38 -7.21 -29.34
CA THR A 438 23.04 -6.94 -29.88
C THR A 438 22.57 -8.10 -30.77
N VAL A 439 23.46 -8.67 -31.59
CA VAL A 439 23.17 -9.85 -32.44
C VAL A 439 22.77 -11.06 -31.59
N LEU A 440 23.43 -11.28 -30.45
CA LEU A 440 23.07 -12.33 -29.51
C LEU A 440 21.67 -12.10 -28.93
N ILE A 441 21.38 -10.88 -28.47
CA ILE A 441 20.05 -10.52 -27.92
C ILE A 441 18.96 -10.72 -28.99
N GLU A 442 19.17 -10.21 -30.20
CA GLU A 442 18.25 -10.37 -31.33
C GLU A 442 17.96 -11.84 -31.66
N ARG A 443 18.97 -12.71 -31.54
CA ARG A 443 18.80 -14.16 -31.76
C ARG A 443 18.15 -14.87 -30.58
N LEU A 444 18.36 -14.42 -29.35
CA LEU A 444 17.77 -15.03 -28.16
C LEU A 444 16.28 -14.70 -27.98
N ILE A 445 15.83 -13.48 -28.33
CA ILE A 445 14.43 -13.06 -28.14
C ILE A 445 13.44 -14.04 -28.79
N PRO A 446 13.57 -14.42 -30.08
CA PRO A 446 12.67 -15.40 -30.70
C PRO A 446 12.70 -16.78 -30.04
N LEU A 447 13.87 -17.22 -29.56
CA LEU A 447 14.02 -18.54 -28.92
C LEU A 447 13.29 -18.59 -27.58
N LEU A 448 13.37 -17.51 -26.80
CA LEU A 448 12.72 -17.39 -25.49
C LEU A 448 11.22 -17.12 -25.62
N THR A 449 10.81 -16.25 -26.54
CA THR A 449 9.39 -15.93 -26.77
C THR A 449 8.61 -17.11 -27.35
N ARG A 450 9.18 -17.89 -28.28
CA ARG A 450 8.54 -19.13 -28.78
C ARG A 450 8.37 -20.21 -27.69
N ARG A 451 9.12 -20.12 -26.59
CA ARG A 451 8.97 -20.97 -25.40
C ARG A 451 7.96 -20.41 -24.38
N GLY A 452 7.24 -19.34 -24.73
CA GLY A 452 6.16 -18.78 -23.93
C GLY A 452 6.59 -17.71 -22.91
N HIS A 453 7.81 -17.18 -23.00
CA HIS A 453 8.30 -16.15 -22.07
C HIS A 453 8.19 -14.74 -22.64
N ALA A 454 7.72 -13.80 -21.83
CA ALA A 454 7.80 -12.37 -22.11
C ALA A 454 9.25 -11.88 -21.87
N VAL A 455 9.86 -11.26 -22.88
CA VAL A 455 11.26 -10.81 -22.83
C VAL A 455 11.33 -9.29 -22.92
N ALA A 456 12.02 -8.67 -21.97
CA ALA A 456 12.39 -7.26 -22.01
C ALA A 456 13.88 -7.10 -22.34
N VAL A 457 14.21 -6.01 -23.04
CA VAL A 457 15.60 -5.63 -23.33
C VAL A 457 15.89 -4.25 -22.77
N ILE A 458 16.97 -4.12 -22.02
CA ILE A 458 17.47 -2.84 -21.51
C ILE A 458 18.83 -2.59 -22.11
N LYS A 459 19.02 -1.46 -22.76
CA LYS A 459 20.31 -1.06 -23.33
C LYS A 459 20.91 0.07 -22.49
N HIS A 460 22.11 -0.14 -21.99
CA HIS A 460 22.84 0.87 -21.21
C HIS A 460 23.97 1.48 -22.03
N HIS A 461 23.92 2.80 -22.19
CA HIS A 461 24.97 3.61 -22.81
C HIS A 461 25.63 4.49 -21.75
N ALA A 462 26.93 4.28 -21.50
CA ALA A 462 27.69 5.04 -20.49
C ALA A 462 27.84 6.54 -20.85
N HIS A 463 27.71 6.88 -22.14
CA HIS A 463 27.68 8.24 -22.66
C HIS A 463 26.56 8.33 -23.70
N MET A 464 25.49 9.05 -23.40
CA MET A 464 24.47 9.42 -24.39
C MET A 464 24.87 10.78 -24.97
N HIS A 465 25.36 10.81 -26.21
CA HIS A 465 25.38 12.02 -27.02
C HIS A 465 24.16 12.00 -27.95
N ASP A 466 23.51 13.15 -28.16
CA ASP A 466 22.27 13.27 -28.94
C ASP A 466 22.37 12.76 -30.40
N GLU A 467 23.59 12.53 -30.90
CA GLU A 467 23.86 12.04 -32.26
C GLU A 467 23.73 10.51 -32.41
N ASP A 468 23.64 9.74 -31.32
CA ASP A 468 23.61 8.27 -31.33
C ASP A 468 22.21 7.65 -31.22
N ALA A 469 21.14 8.45 -31.34
CA ALA A 469 19.77 7.94 -31.26
C ALA A 469 19.50 6.90 -32.39
N PRO A 470 19.03 5.67 -32.08
CA PRO A 470 18.83 4.65 -33.09
C PRO A 470 17.89 5.12 -34.20
N ALA A 471 18.24 4.80 -35.45
CA ALA A 471 17.42 5.11 -36.61
C ALA A 471 16.02 4.49 -36.46
N GLY A 472 14.99 5.33 -36.24
CA GLY A 472 13.60 4.91 -36.04
C GLY A 472 12.99 5.30 -34.69
N THR A 473 13.75 5.94 -33.81
CA THR A 473 13.20 6.59 -32.60
C THR A 473 12.22 7.70 -32.98
N ALA A 474 11.02 7.66 -32.40
CA ALA A 474 9.93 8.58 -32.71
C ALA A 474 10.16 10.03 -32.18
N ASP A 475 11.09 10.20 -31.22
CA ASP A 475 11.38 11.47 -30.56
C ASP A 475 12.84 11.90 -30.86
N ARG A 476 13.04 12.56 -32.00
CA ARG A 476 14.34 13.10 -32.45
C ARG A 476 14.47 14.59 -32.14
N PRO A 477 15.70 15.15 -32.07
CA PRO A 477 15.91 16.59 -31.96
C PRO A 477 15.05 17.36 -32.98
N GLY A 478 14.30 18.36 -32.49
CA GLY A 478 13.39 19.18 -33.31
C GLY A 478 11.93 18.72 -33.38
N THR A 479 11.57 17.53 -32.89
CA THR A 479 10.16 17.14 -32.69
C THR A 479 9.52 17.90 -31.53
N ASP A 480 8.17 17.97 -31.48
CA ASP A 480 7.45 18.71 -30.43
C ASP A 480 7.81 18.24 -29.01
N THR A 481 7.88 16.93 -28.82
CA THR A 481 8.27 16.31 -27.55
C THR A 481 9.75 16.54 -27.20
N ALA A 482 10.65 16.51 -28.19
CA ALA A 482 12.06 16.85 -27.96
C ALA A 482 12.22 18.32 -27.53
N ARG A 483 11.51 19.26 -28.19
CA ARG A 483 11.50 20.67 -27.82
C ARG A 483 10.93 20.92 -26.42
N ALA A 484 9.88 20.20 -26.03
CA ALA A 484 9.33 20.28 -24.68
C ALA A 484 10.33 19.79 -23.61
N SER A 485 11.04 18.70 -23.89
CA SER A 485 12.12 18.20 -23.03
C SER A 485 13.28 19.21 -22.95
N GLU A 486 13.70 19.80 -24.07
CA GLU A 486 14.74 20.85 -24.12
C GLU A 486 14.35 22.09 -23.33
N ALA A 487 13.07 22.50 -23.41
CA ALA A 487 12.49 23.60 -22.63
C ALA A 487 12.36 23.31 -21.12
N GLY A 488 12.72 22.11 -20.66
CA GLY A 488 12.80 21.77 -19.24
C GLY A 488 11.68 20.89 -18.70
N ALA A 489 10.82 20.31 -19.57
CA ALA A 489 9.85 19.33 -19.11
C ALA A 489 10.55 18.15 -18.40
N PHE A 490 10.08 17.82 -17.20
CA PHE A 490 10.65 16.74 -16.40
C PHE A 490 10.41 15.35 -17.03
N VAL A 491 9.23 15.17 -17.64
CA VAL A 491 8.84 13.98 -18.38
C VAL A 491 8.15 14.41 -19.68
N THR A 492 8.46 13.74 -20.78
CA THR A 492 7.69 13.81 -22.02
C THR A 492 7.20 12.42 -22.40
N VAL A 493 5.94 12.34 -22.85
CA VAL A 493 5.26 11.09 -23.19
C VAL A 493 4.64 11.20 -24.58
N LEU A 494 4.97 10.25 -25.45
CA LEU A 494 4.40 10.09 -26.78
C LEU A 494 3.58 8.79 -26.83
N THR A 495 2.32 8.86 -27.25
CA THR A 495 1.40 7.72 -27.33
C THR A 495 0.88 7.53 -28.75
N GLY A 496 0.75 6.29 -29.22
CA GLY A 496 0.05 5.98 -30.46
C GLY A 496 -0.35 4.50 -30.57
N PRO A 497 -1.00 4.08 -31.66
CA PRO A 497 -1.44 2.68 -31.85
C PRO A 497 -0.30 1.65 -31.81
N GLY A 498 0.94 2.08 -32.08
CA GLY A 498 2.14 1.25 -32.04
C GLY A 498 2.87 1.23 -30.69
N GLY A 499 2.37 1.93 -29.67
CA GLY A 499 2.93 1.90 -28.32
C GLY A 499 3.17 3.28 -27.69
N LEU A 500 4.04 3.28 -26.68
CA LEU A 500 4.36 4.40 -25.80
C LEU A 500 5.87 4.68 -25.85
N VAL A 501 6.26 5.94 -25.97
CA VAL A 501 7.62 6.41 -25.69
C VAL A 501 7.59 7.36 -24.51
N LEU A 502 8.39 7.08 -23.49
CA LEU A 502 8.55 7.92 -22.31
C LEU A 502 10.01 8.37 -22.21
N ARG A 503 10.23 9.68 -22.09
CA ARG A 503 11.53 10.27 -21.82
C ARG A 503 11.46 11.04 -20.51
N GLN A 504 12.31 10.67 -19.56
CA GLN A 504 12.39 11.30 -18.24
C GLN A 504 13.79 11.88 -18.02
N ARG A 505 13.88 13.12 -17.54
CA ARG A 505 15.16 13.73 -17.15
C ARG A 505 15.56 13.25 -15.75
N HIS A 506 16.80 12.78 -15.63
CA HIS A 506 17.41 12.39 -14.35
C HIS A 506 18.76 13.09 -14.16
N HIS A 507 18.99 13.64 -12.96
CA HIS A 507 20.32 14.10 -12.54
C HIS A 507 21.10 12.90 -11.98
N GLY A 508 22.17 12.47 -12.67
CA GLY A 508 23.03 11.35 -12.23
C GLY A 508 22.66 9.97 -12.77
N GLY A 509 21.64 9.86 -13.64
CA GLY A 509 21.16 8.59 -14.21
C GLY A 509 20.32 7.75 -13.24
N PRO A 510 19.38 6.93 -13.75
CA PRO A 510 18.54 6.10 -12.88
C PRO A 510 19.32 4.90 -12.29
N PRO A 511 19.10 4.53 -11.02
CA PRO A 511 19.60 3.28 -10.44
C PRO A 511 19.13 2.06 -11.23
N LEU A 512 19.94 1.00 -11.30
CA LEU A 512 19.61 -0.24 -12.04
C LEU A 512 18.25 -0.82 -11.61
N ALA A 513 17.92 -0.80 -10.31
CA ALA A 513 16.62 -1.26 -9.80
C ALA A 513 15.43 -0.52 -10.44
N VAL A 514 15.56 0.79 -10.64
CA VAL A 514 14.53 1.62 -11.31
C VAL A 514 14.42 1.24 -12.78
N VAL A 515 15.55 1.05 -13.46
CA VAL A 515 15.56 0.66 -14.88
C VAL A 515 14.96 -0.75 -15.07
N LEU A 516 15.23 -1.69 -14.16
CA LEU A 516 14.64 -3.03 -14.18
C LEU A 516 13.14 -3.01 -13.90
N ALA A 517 12.63 -2.05 -13.11
CA ALA A 517 11.19 -1.89 -12.89
C ALA A 517 10.44 -1.53 -14.19
N LEU A 518 11.08 -0.80 -15.10
CA LEU A 518 10.51 -0.44 -16.41
C LEU A 518 10.32 -1.64 -17.35
N ALA A 519 10.95 -2.78 -17.06
CA ALA A 519 10.79 -4.02 -17.84
C ALA A 519 9.39 -4.65 -17.72
N GLY A 520 8.47 -4.03 -16.97
CA GLY A 520 7.06 -4.45 -16.91
C GLY A 520 6.92 -5.89 -16.42
N SER A 521 5.92 -6.62 -16.91
CA SER A 521 5.64 -8.02 -16.51
C SER A 521 6.57 -9.07 -17.14
N ALA A 522 7.66 -8.68 -17.82
CA ALA A 522 8.55 -9.62 -18.49
C ALA A 522 9.14 -10.67 -17.53
N ASP A 523 9.15 -11.94 -17.97
CA ASP A 523 9.73 -13.08 -17.25
C ASP A 523 11.27 -13.05 -17.30
N ILE A 524 11.81 -12.53 -18.40
CA ILE A 524 13.24 -12.49 -18.69
C ILE A 524 13.64 -11.07 -19.11
N VAL A 525 14.71 -10.57 -18.51
CA VAL A 525 15.28 -9.25 -18.83
C VAL A 525 16.71 -9.43 -19.32
N LEU A 526 16.95 -9.09 -20.58
CA LEU A 526 18.28 -9.07 -21.18
C LEU A 526 18.83 -7.64 -21.16
N VAL A 527 19.90 -7.44 -20.40
CA VAL A 527 20.51 -6.12 -20.20
C VAL A 527 21.79 -6.03 -21.04
N GLU A 528 21.78 -5.25 -22.12
CA GLU A 528 23.00 -4.94 -22.87
C GLU A 528 23.78 -3.84 -22.13
N GLY A 529 24.87 -4.21 -21.44
CA GLY A 529 25.71 -3.29 -20.65
C GLY A 529 25.80 -3.65 -19.17
N TYR A 530 25.96 -2.65 -18.30
CA TYR A 530 26.15 -2.83 -16.85
C TYR A 530 27.27 -3.83 -16.47
N SER A 531 28.43 -3.73 -17.12
CA SER A 531 29.55 -4.67 -16.93
C SER A 531 30.08 -4.75 -15.50
N GLN A 532 29.86 -3.71 -14.69
CA GLN A 532 30.28 -3.64 -13.30
C GLN A 532 29.17 -3.98 -12.29
N SER A 533 27.97 -4.34 -12.74
CA SER A 533 26.87 -4.75 -11.85
C SER A 533 27.09 -6.13 -11.24
N SER A 534 26.31 -6.47 -10.22
CA SER A 534 26.27 -7.81 -9.61
C SER A 534 25.50 -8.84 -10.44
N LEU A 535 24.84 -8.42 -11.54
CA LEU A 535 23.98 -9.27 -12.35
C LEU A 535 24.72 -10.49 -12.93
N PRO A 536 24.06 -11.66 -13.06
CA PRO A 536 24.59 -12.78 -13.81
C PRO A 536 24.87 -12.41 -15.27
N LYS A 537 26.01 -12.84 -15.81
CA LYS A 537 26.53 -12.35 -17.11
C LYS A 537 26.64 -13.43 -18.17
N ILE A 538 26.27 -13.05 -19.39
CA ILE A 538 26.60 -13.76 -20.62
C ILE A 538 27.69 -12.95 -21.32
N LEU A 539 28.89 -13.50 -21.39
CA LEU A 539 30.03 -12.84 -22.02
C LEU A 539 30.10 -13.19 -23.51
N VAL A 540 30.15 -12.18 -24.36
CA VAL A 540 30.29 -12.34 -25.81
C VAL A 540 31.71 -12.00 -26.22
N HIS A 541 32.42 -13.00 -26.76
CA HIS A 541 33.74 -12.87 -27.34
C HIS A 541 33.64 -12.29 -28.75
N GLY A 542 34.39 -11.22 -28.99
CA GLY A 542 34.56 -10.68 -30.33
C GLY A 542 35.68 -11.38 -31.09
N SER A 543 35.75 -11.13 -32.40
CA SER A 543 36.81 -11.65 -33.29
C SER A 543 38.19 -10.99 -33.07
N HIS A 544 38.29 -10.00 -32.19
CA HIS A 544 39.54 -9.35 -31.80
C HIS A 544 39.79 -9.64 -30.32
N GLY A 545 40.99 -10.12 -30.00
CA GLY A 545 41.38 -10.62 -28.67
C GLY A 545 41.19 -9.61 -27.53
N PRO A 546 41.43 -10.03 -26.27
CA PRO A 546 41.18 -9.19 -25.10
C PRO A 546 42.15 -8.01 -25.11
N GLY A 547 41.78 -6.91 -25.76
CA GLY A 547 42.44 -5.63 -25.52
C GLY A 547 42.30 -5.24 -24.05
N ASP A 548 43.22 -4.41 -23.57
CA ASP A 548 43.44 -3.91 -22.21
C ASP A 548 42.16 -3.39 -21.49
N ARG A 549 41.21 -4.28 -21.20
CA ARG A 549 39.89 -3.96 -20.66
C ARG A 549 39.70 -4.61 -19.31
N GLN A 550 39.19 -3.81 -18.39
CA GLN A 550 38.75 -4.24 -17.09
C GLN A 550 37.70 -5.36 -17.23
N MET A 551 37.94 -6.47 -16.53
CA MET A 551 37.06 -7.63 -16.53
C MET A 551 35.68 -7.25 -15.94
N PRO A 552 34.56 -7.74 -16.49
CA PRO A 552 33.25 -7.54 -15.88
C PRO A 552 33.20 -8.12 -14.45
N ALA A 553 32.50 -7.42 -13.55
CA ALA A 553 32.28 -7.89 -12.18
C ALA A 553 31.14 -8.94 -12.12
N GLY A 554 30.99 -9.71 -11.04
CA GLY A 554 29.85 -10.63 -10.86
C GLY A 554 29.98 -12.00 -11.57
N PRO A 555 28.98 -12.89 -11.42
CA PRO A 555 29.09 -14.27 -11.90
C PRO A 555 28.82 -14.40 -13.40
N PHE A 556 29.66 -15.15 -14.10
CA PHE A 556 29.42 -15.56 -15.49
C PHE A 556 28.58 -16.83 -15.52
N ILE A 557 27.47 -16.81 -16.26
CA ILE A 557 26.62 -17.98 -16.47
C ILE A 557 26.88 -18.68 -17.80
N ALA A 558 27.41 -17.95 -18.79
CA ALA A 558 27.75 -18.48 -20.10
C ALA A 558 28.74 -17.58 -20.82
N THR A 559 29.49 -18.16 -21.76
CA THR A 559 30.28 -17.43 -22.76
C THR A 559 29.81 -17.78 -24.17
N VAL A 560 29.87 -16.83 -25.10
CA VAL A 560 29.44 -16.99 -26.50
C VAL A 560 30.54 -16.51 -27.45
N GLY A 561 30.89 -17.31 -28.45
CA GLY A 561 31.87 -16.93 -29.48
C GLY A 561 32.28 -18.11 -30.35
N ASP A 562 33.11 -17.87 -31.37
CA ASP A 562 33.59 -18.92 -32.28
C ASP A 562 34.71 -19.79 -31.66
N HIS A 563 35.37 -19.27 -30.61
CA HIS A 563 36.45 -19.95 -29.90
C HIS A 563 36.22 -19.86 -28.39
N ALA A 564 36.51 -20.96 -27.68
CA ALA A 564 36.52 -20.96 -26.23
C ALA A 564 37.68 -20.05 -25.73
N SER A 565 37.40 -19.18 -24.76
CA SER A 565 38.42 -18.33 -24.15
C SER A 565 39.50 -19.17 -23.47
N VAL A 566 40.77 -18.89 -23.78
CA VAL A 566 41.92 -19.47 -23.09
C VAL A 566 42.17 -18.62 -21.84
N GLY A 567 41.42 -18.86 -20.76
CA GLY A 567 41.70 -18.28 -19.44
C GLY A 567 40.50 -18.05 -18.52
N GLY A 568 40.53 -18.69 -17.35
CA GLY A 568 39.94 -18.19 -16.09
C GLY A 568 38.42 -18.19 -15.88
N GLU A 569 37.59 -18.34 -16.90
CA GLU A 569 36.13 -18.22 -16.77
C GLU A 569 35.46 -19.57 -16.50
N ALA A 570 34.94 -19.77 -15.27
CA ALA A 570 34.25 -20.99 -14.86
C ALA A 570 32.78 -21.06 -15.36
N ALA A 571 32.55 -20.81 -16.66
CA ALA A 571 31.21 -20.80 -17.26
C ALA A 571 31.15 -21.62 -18.57
N PRO A 572 30.02 -22.28 -18.88
CA PRO A 572 29.85 -23.04 -20.12
C PRO A 572 29.98 -22.15 -21.36
N HIS A 573 30.65 -22.67 -22.39
CA HIS A 573 30.89 -21.97 -23.66
C HIS A 573 29.92 -22.45 -24.75
N PHE A 574 29.31 -21.51 -25.47
CA PHE A 574 28.36 -21.76 -26.54
C PHE A 574 28.82 -21.14 -27.87
N PRO A 575 28.99 -21.93 -28.94
CA PRO A 575 29.20 -21.37 -30.27
C PRO A 575 27.94 -20.69 -30.78
N TRP A 576 28.07 -19.79 -31.77
CA TRP A 576 26.93 -19.09 -32.39
C TRP A 576 25.86 -20.02 -33.00
N GLY A 577 26.21 -21.28 -33.28
CA GLY A 577 25.27 -22.31 -33.74
C GLY A 577 24.47 -23.02 -32.63
N ALA A 578 24.85 -22.86 -31.36
CA ALA A 578 24.26 -23.58 -30.22
C ALA A 578 23.40 -22.68 -29.31
N LEU A 579 22.76 -21.65 -29.86
CA LEU A 579 21.99 -20.68 -29.07
C LEU A 579 20.68 -21.24 -28.48
N GLU A 580 20.17 -22.37 -29.01
CA GLU A 580 19.03 -23.09 -28.41
C GLU A 580 19.40 -23.63 -27.02
N GLU A 581 20.60 -24.21 -26.88
CA GLU A 581 21.10 -24.73 -25.60
C GLU A 581 21.39 -23.59 -24.60
N LEU A 582 21.88 -22.45 -25.09
CA LEU A 582 22.02 -21.24 -24.29
C LEU A 582 20.66 -20.72 -23.80
N ALA A 583 19.62 -20.76 -24.64
CA ALA A 583 18.27 -20.40 -24.23
C ALA A 583 17.76 -21.34 -23.13
N ASP A 584 17.97 -22.65 -23.26
CA ASP A 584 17.57 -23.62 -22.23
C ASP A 584 18.35 -23.43 -20.91
N LEU A 585 19.63 -23.03 -20.99
CA LEU A 585 20.41 -22.63 -19.81
C LEU A 585 19.83 -21.37 -19.12
N ILE A 586 19.49 -20.33 -19.90
CA ILE A 586 18.83 -19.11 -19.40
C ILE A 586 17.51 -19.47 -18.68
N LEU A 587 16.79 -20.46 -19.18
CA LEU A 587 15.51 -20.91 -18.62
C LEU A 587 15.64 -21.82 -17.39
N SER A 588 16.80 -22.44 -17.19
CA SER A 588 17.08 -23.28 -16.02
C SER A 588 17.88 -22.55 -14.93
N ALA A 589 18.56 -21.46 -15.28
CA ALA A 589 19.34 -20.66 -14.35
C ALA A 589 18.45 -19.93 -13.32
N GLU A 590 18.82 -20.01 -12.04
CA GLU A 590 18.23 -19.17 -11.00
C GLU A 590 18.77 -17.72 -11.16
N GLY A 591 18.05 -16.88 -11.89
CA GLY A 591 18.30 -15.44 -11.90
C GLY A 591 18.00 -14.86 -10.51
N ARG A 592 19.02 -14.62 -9.69
CA ARG A 592 18.89 -13.94 -8.40
C ARG A 592 19.32 -12.49 -8.56
N THR A 593 18.41 -11.55 -8.38
CA THR A 593 18.76 -10.20 -7.94
C THR A 593 19.02 -10.26 -6.43
N ARG A 594 20.29 -10.20 -6.01
CA ARG A 594 20.64 -9.84 -4.63
C ARG A 594 21.06 -8.37 -4.66
N GLU A 595 20.08 -7.49 -4.62
CA GLU A 595 20.26 -6.13 -4.11
C GLU A 595 19.09 -5.93 -3.16
N GLU A 596 19.42 -5.91 -1.86
CA GLU A 596 18.50 -5.59 -0.75
C GLU A 596 17.90 -4.18 -0.91
#